data_AF-A0A918STN0-F1
#
_entry.id   AF-A0A918STN0-F1
#
_cell.length_a   1.000
_cell.length_b   1.000
_cell.length_c   1.000
_cell.angle_alpha   90.00
_cell.angle_beta   90.00
_cell.angle_gamma   90.00
#
_symmetry.space_group_name_H-M   'P 1'
#
loop_
_entity.id
_entity.type
_entity.pdbx_description
1 polymer ?
#
loop_
_entity_poly.entity_id
_entity_poly.type
_entity_poly.pdbx_seq_one_letter_code
_entity_poly.pdbx_strand_id
1 'polypeptide(L)' 'MHHNHRRPARLATSFPRLLGVEGLDLHVTDLDADEGTQVVDLVAVFREMLPRGPVAQPAWPGEMLADYWRDASER' A
#
# COMPACT_ATOMS: atom_id res chain seq x y z
N MET A 1 6.97 10.63 -10.29
CA MET A 1 7.83 10.20 -9.16
C MET A 1 7.94 8.69 -9.24
N HIS A 2 9.15 8.12 -9.13
CA HIS A 2 9.34 6.67 -9.20
C HIS A 2 9.38 6.10 -7.76
N HIS A 3 8.67 5.00 -7.49
CA HIS A 3 8.52 4.42 -6.14
C HIS A 3 9.72 3.56 -5.70
N ASN A 4 10.85 3.61 -6.41
CA ASN A 4 12.05 2.80 -6.13
C ASN A 4 12.64 3.05 -4.74
N HIS A 5 12.95 1.94 -4.05
CA HIS A 5 13.61 1.89 -2.74
C HIS A 5 14.93 2.70 -2.66
N ARG A 6 15.65 2.89 -3.78
CA ARG A 6 16.92 3.65 -3.87
C ARG A 6 16.72 5.17 -3.90
N ARG A 7 15.99 5.71 -2.92
CA ARG A 7 15.78 7.16 -2.72
C ARG A 7 16.44 7.62 -1.41
N PRO A 8 16.91 8.89 -1.27
CA PRO A 8 17.66 9.33 -0.09
C PRO A 8 16.98 9.07 1.25
N ALA A 9 15.67 9.32 1.36
CA ALA A 9 14.92 9.13 2.60
C ALA A 9 14.54 7.67 2.88
N ARG A 10 14.53 6.79 1.85
CA ARG A 10 14.09 5.38 1.92
C ARG A 10 12.72 5.12 2.57
N LEU A 11 11.85 6.14 2.67
CA LEU A 11 10.50 6.00 3.25
C LEU A 11 9.50 5.51 2.23
N ALA A 12 8.85 4.37 2.48
CA ALA A 12 7.79 3.78 1.65
C ALA A 12 6.41 3.96 2.30
N THR A 13 5.38 3.83 1.47
CA THR A 13 3.97 3.83 1.90
C THR A 13 3.29 2.66 1.22
N SER A 14 2.55 1.89 2.01
CA SER A 14 1.78 0.74 1.57
C SER A 14 0.35 0.87 2.08
N PHE A 15 -0.58 0.17 1.44
CA PHE A 15 -2.01 0.17 1.79
C PHE A 15 -2.49 -1.25 2.05
N PRO A 16 -1.91 -1.95 3.04
CA PRO A 16 -2.26 -3.33 3.31
C PRO A 16 -3.69 -3.42 3.86
N ARG A 17 -4.37 -4.51 3.53
CA ARG A 17 -5.72 -4.77 4.02
C ARG A 17 -5.65 -5.40 5.42
N LEU A 18 -6.34 -4.77 6.37
CA LEU A 18 -6.45 -5.29 7.73
C LEU A 18 -7.32 -6.56 7.76
N LEU A 19 -6.76 -7.63 8.32
CA LEU A 19 -7.43 -8.92 8.52
C LEU A 19 -7.93 -9.08 9.96
N GLY A 20 -7.18 -8.55 10.93
CA GLY A 20 -7.52 -8.68 12.35
C GLY A 20 -6.60 -7.87 13.25
N VAL A 21 -7.01 -7.73 14.51
CA VAL A 21 -6.25 -7.02 15.54
C VAL A 21 -6.19 -7.91 16.78
N GLU A 22 -4.98 -8.17 17.27
CA GLU A 22 -4.73 -8.98 18.46
C GLU A 22 -3.82 -8.19 19.41
N GLY A 23 -4.44 -7.46 20.35
CA GLY A 23 -3.69 -6.57 21.23
C GLY A 23 -3.03 -5.42 20.45
N LEU A 24 -1.70 -5.47 20.32
CA LEU A 24 -0.91 -4.52 19.53
C LEU A 24 -0.51 -5.06 18.16
N ASP A 25 -0.88 -6.30 17.86
CA ASP A 25 -0.55 -6.95 16.59
C ASP A 25 -1.64 -6.67 15.56
N LEU A 26 -1.21 -6.14 14.41
CA LEU A 26 -2.06 -5.91 13.25
C LEU A 26 -1.78 -7.00 12.23
N HIS A 27 -2.76 -7.88 12.04
CA HIS A 27 -2.69 -8.90 11.01
C HIS A 27 -3.17 -8.29 9.71
N VAL A 28 -2.29 -8.23 8.72
CA VAL A 28 -2.58 -7.61 7.43
C VAL A 28 -2.17 -8.53 6.29
N THR A 29 -2.72 -8.27 5.12
CA THR A 29 -2.26 -8.83 3.85
C THR A 29 -1.89 -7.69 2.91
N ASP A 30 -1.27 -8.01 1.77
CA ASP A 30 -0.90 -7.03 0.75
C ASP A 30 0.20 -6.03 1.19
N LEU A 31 0.90 -6.31 2.30
CA LEU A 31 2.08 -5.55 2.75
C LEU A 31 3.32 -5.97 1.96
N ASP A 32 3.95 -5.02 1.28
CA ASP A 32 5.10 -5.20 0.40
C ASP A 32 6.45 -4.93 1.10
N ALA A 33 6.53 -5.23 2.40
CA ALA A 33 7.72 -5.04 3.21
C ALA A 33 8.34 -6.39 3.60
N ASP A 34 9.67 -6.47 3.52
CA ASP A 34 10.41 -7.64 4.00
C ASP A 34 10.31 -7.76 5.52
N GLU A 35 10.45 -8.97 6.03
CA GLU A 35 10.43 -9.25 7.47
C GLU A 35 11.47 -8.39 8.22
N GLY A 36 11.06 -7.80 9.34
CA GLY A 36 11.88 -6.90 10.14
C GLY A 36 11.99 -5.46 9.59
N THR A 37 11.32 -5.13 8.48
CA THR A 37 11.23 -3.75 8.01
C THR A 37 10.57 -2.85 9.06
N GLN A 38 11.23 -1.75 9.43
CA GLN A 38 10.72 -0.83 10.44
C GLN A 38 9.49 -0.05 9.94
N VAL A 39 8.38 -0.18 10.65
CA VAL A 39 7.22 0.71 10.52
C VAL A 39 7.51 1.98 11.32
N VAL A 40 7.51 3.13 10.64
CA VAL A 40 7.80 4.45 11.25
C VAL A 40 6.55 5.27 11.52
N ASP A 41 5.44 4.97 10.85
CA ASP A 41 4.15 5.62 11.01
C ASP A 41 3.01 4.66 10.61
N LEU A 42 1.83 4.86 11.19
CA LEU A 42 0.61 4.13 10.91
C LEU A 42 -0.58 5.07 11.04
N VAL A 43 -1.36 5.19 9.95
CA VAL A 43 -2.56 6.03 9.92
C VAL A 43 -3.70 5.28 9.23
N ALA A 44 -4.92 5.49 9.74
CA ALA A 44 -6.11 5.00 9.07
C ALA A 44 -6.39 5.83 7.80
N VAL A 45 -6.77 5.17 6.71
CA VAL A 45 -7.20 5.86 5.49
C VAL A 45 -8.67 6.26 5.63
N PHE A 46 -8.91 7.57 5.77
CA PHE A 46 -10.26 8.12 5.73
C PHE A 46 -10.60 8.66 4.35
N ARG A 47 -11.85 8.46 3.91
CA ARG A 47 -12.31 8.91 2.57
C ARG A 47 -12.14 10.42 2.40
N GLU A 48 -12.35 11.16 3.47
CA GLU A 48 -12.22 12.62 3.56
C GLU A 48 -10.77 13.10 3.43
N MET A 49 -9.79 12.20 3.63
CA MET A 49 -8.35 12.49 3.48
C MET A 49 -7.79 12.06 2.11
N LEU A 50 -8.60 11.43 1.26
CA LEU A 50 -8.20 11.13 -0.12
C LEU A 50 -8.08 12.43 -0.95
N PRO A 51 -7.40 12.38 -2.13
CA PRO A 51 -7.30 13.54 -3.00
C PRO A 51 -8.65 14.21 -3.24
N ARG A 52 -8.68 15.53 -3.08
CA ARG A 52 -9.92 16.29 -3.27
C ARG A 52 -10.29 16.34 -4.75
N GLY A 53 -11.55 16.05 -5.06
CA GLY A 53 -12.08 16.10 -6.43
C GLY A 53 -11.69 14.86 -7.26
N PRO A 54 -11.95 14.89 -8.58
CA PRO A 54 -11.64 13.77 -9.45
C PRO A 54 -10.14 13.48 -9.53
N VAL A 55 -9.75 12.20 -9.43
CA VAL A 55 -8.38 11.75 -9.69
C VAL A 55 -8.20 11.58 -11.20
N ALA A 56 -7.19 12.24 -11.77
CA ALA A 56 -6.80 12.07 -13.16
C ALA A 56 -5.49 11.30 -13.26
N GLN A 57 -5.46 10.24 -14.07
CA GLN A 57 -4.26 9.48 -14.39
C GLN A 57 -4.31 9.04 -15.87
N PRO A 58 -3.15 8.75 -16.49
CA PRO A 58 -3.12 8.06 -17.78
C PRO A 58 -3.81 6.67 -17.71
N ALA A 59 -4.14 6.07 -18.85
CA ALA A 59 -4.76 4.74 -18.88
C ALA A 59 -3.79 3.61 -18.45
N TRP A 60 -2.52 3.73 -18.85
CA TRP A 60 -1.51 2.67 -18.69
C TRP A 60 -1.32 2.13 -17.26
N PRO A 61 -1.44 2.89 -16.15
CA PRO A 61 -1.31 2.30 -14.81
C PRO A 61 -2.44 1.32 -14.52
N GLY A 62 -3.67 1.60 -14.98
CA GLY A 62 -4.81 0.70 -14.80
C GLY A 62 -4.65 -0.58 -15.62
N GLU A 63 -4.10 -0.47 -16.82
CA GLU A 63 -3.76 -1.63 -17.66
C GLU A 63 -2.63 -2.48 -17.04
N MET A 64 -1.56 -1.81 -16.61
CA MET A 64 -0.38 -2.46 -16.02
C MET A 64 -0.68 -3.14 -14.68
N LEU A 65 -1.59 -2.58 -13.89
CA LEU A 65 -1.92 -3.03 -12.53
C LEU A 65 -3.26 -3.75 -12.45
N ALA A 66 -3.81 -4.22 -13.58
CA ALA A 66 -5.13 -4.85 -13.63
C ALA A 66 -5.30 -6.02 -12.64
N ASP A 67 -4.23 -6.81 -12.46
CA ASP A 67 -4.19 -7.97 -11.56
C ASP A 67 -3.34 -7.74 -10.31
N TYR A 68 -3.01 -6.48 -9.99
CA TYR A 68 -2.05 -6.16 -8.93
C TYR A 68 -2.46 -6.73 -7.56
N TRP A 69 -3.76 -6.65 -7.24
CA TRP A 69 -4.34 -7.17 -6.00
C TRP A 69 -4.94 -8.57 -6.14
N ARG A 70 -4.66 -9.28 -7.23
CA ARG A 70 -5.10 -10.67 -7.37
C ARG A 70 -4.50 -11.50 -6.23
N ASP A 71 -5.34 -12.32 -5.60
CA ASP A 71 -4.95 -13.13 -4.45
C ASP A 71 -3.74 -13.99 -4.80
N ALA A 72 -2.81 -14.15 -3.86
CA ALA A 72 -1.59 -14.92 -4.08
C ALA A 72 -1.89 -16.39 -4.45
N SER A 73 -3.03 -16.94 -3.99
CA SER A 73 -3.48 -18.29 -4.33
C SER A 73 -4.01 -18.43 -5.76
N GLU A 74 -4.29 -17.32 -6.44
CA GLU A 74 -4.82 -17.26 -7.81
C GLU A 74 -3.74 -16.93 -8.86
N ARG A 75 -2.45 -16.95 -8.45
CA ARG A 75 -1.29 -16.67 -9.30
C ARG A 75 -0.60 -17.95 -9.79
#